data_AF-A0A2R7T2V3-F1
#
_entry.id   AF-A0A2R7T2V3-F1
#
_cell.length_a   1.000
_cell.length_b   1.000
_cell.length_c   1.000
_cell.angle_alpha   90.00
_cell.angle_beta   90.00
_cell.angle_gamma   90.00
#
_symmetry.space_group_name_H-M   'P 1'
#
loop_
_entity.id
_entity.type
_entity.pdbx_description
1 polymer ?
#
loop_
_entity_poly.entity_id
_entity_poly.type
_entity_poly.pdbx_seq_one_letter_code
_entity_poly.pdbx_strand_id
1 'polypeptide(L)'
;MCPIGPYASKPLPSVATVTRLANALPNDNYQTQFGNVEGAVWLDGALYVSEFGSGNNPPPSRILKIDGNGSGTVVAPTAGTNGLAVDKAGRLYGASHKVGGIVRFALPGSGETVVVSGYNGTRFNSPNDLTFRSDGTLYFTDPNWQAASPNPQSRTSVYRVAPGTSTAVLVDANRSNPNGITLSPDEKTLYLTAQDGVFKYAIAADGSVGTAEHFGSGVVAGGDGMVVDCAGNLYVTSTDVIVLSPEGKEVGRIRMPSGAGSVTNVAFGGSDRKTLFITAMGSGNARGVYKVDVAIPGYPY
;
A
#
# COMPACT_ATOMS: atom_id res chain seq x y z
N MET A 1 11.08 3.82 14.47
CA MET A 1 10.76 2.89 15.59
C MET A 1 9.52 3.36 16.31
N CYS A 2 8.67 2.45 16.77
CA CYS A 2 7.51 2.79 17.58
C CYS A 2 7.92 3.34 18.98
N PRO A 3 7.19 4.32 19.53
CA PRO A 3 7.46 4.81 20.88
C PRO A 3 7.17 3.71 21.91
N ILE A 4 7.92 3.62 23.01
CA ILE A 4 7.72 2.58 24.04
C ILE A 4 6.30 2.67 24.62
N GLY A 5 5.62 1.52 24.74
CA GLY A 5 4.24 1.41 25.24
C GLY A 5 4.10 1.56 26.77
N PRO A 6 2.88 1.37 27.32
CA PRO A 6 1.73 0.72 26.70
C PRO A 6 0.96 1.60 25.71
N TYR A 7 0.31 0.97 24.72
CA TYR A 7 -0.62 1.64 23.81
C TYR A 7 -2.06 1.54 24.31
N ALA A 8 -2.94 2.39 23.76
CA ALA A 8 -4.36 2.34 24.05
C ALA A 8 -4.97 0.98 23.68
N SER A 9 -5.91 0.48 24.48
CA SER A 9 -6.61 -0.77 24.18
C SER A 9 -7.63 -0.64 23.04
N LYS A 10 -7.98 0.60 22.65
CA LYS A 10 -8.84 0.91 21.51
C LYS A 10 -8.02 1.70 20.48
N PRO A 11 -7.85 1.20 19.26
CA PRO A 11 -7.03 1.87 18.24
C PRO A 11 -7.67 3.15 17.68
N LEU A 12 -9.00 3.25 17.78
CA LEU A 12 -9.77 4.38 17.30
C LEU A 12 -10.31 5.23 18.46
N PRO A 13 -10.35 6.57 18.33
CA PRO A 13 -11.04 7.42 19.29
C PRO A 13 -12.54 7.15 19.29
N SER A 14 -13.24 7.56 20.35
CA SER A 14 -14.70 7.41 20.47
C SER A 14 -15.46 8.17 19.38
N VAL A 15 -14.90 9.27 18.90
CA VAL A 15 -15.38 10.03 17.76
C VAL A 15 -14.21 10.19 16.80
N ALA A 16 -14.27 9.46 15.68
CA ALA A 16 -13.31 9.57 14.59
C ALA A 16 -14.01 10.25 13.40
N THR A 17 -13.51 11.40 12.96
CA THR A 17 -14.09 12.13 11.82
C THR A 17 -13.19 11.99 10.61
N VAL A 18 -13.67 11.26 9.60
CA VAL A 18 -12.98 11.15 8.31
C VAL A 18 -13.17 12.45 7.54
N THR A 19 -12.07 13.09 7.16
CA THR A 19 -12.05 14.38 6.45
C THR A 19 -11.37 14.23 5.10
N ARG A 20 -12.01 14.69 4.02
CA ARG A 20 -11.41 14.71 2.68
C ARG A 20 -10.38 15.82 2.56
N LEU A 21 -9.24 15.54 1.91
CA LEU A 21 -8.25 16.55 1.55
C LEU A 21 -8.66 17.21 0.23
N ALA A 22 -9.34 18.35 0.33
CA ALA A 22 -9.95 19.02 -0.83
C ALA A 22 -8.95 19.42 -1.92
N ASN A 23 -7.73 19.79 -1.51
CA ASN A 23 -6.69 20.33 -2.40
C ASN A 23 -5.61 19.30 -2.77
N ALA A 24 -5.85 18.02 -2.47
CA ALA A 24 -4.87 16.96 -2.72
C ALA A 24 -4.66 16.67 -4.21
N LEU A 25 -5.65 17.01 -5.07
CA LEU A 25 -5.53 16.90 -6.51
C LEU A 25 -4.89 18.19 -7.06
N PRO A 26 -3.75 18.13 -7.77
CA PRO A 26 -3.20 19.29 -8.44
C PRO A 26 -4.18 19.86 -9.47
N ASN A 27 -4.27 21.19 -9.55
CA ASN A 27 -5.05 21.86 -10.58
C ASN A 27 -4.24 21.92 -11.89
N ASP A 28 -4.37 20.87 -12.72
CA ASP A 28 -3.72 20.76 -14.02
C ASP A 28 -4.60 20.04 -15.06
N ASN A 29 -4.06 19.81 -16.25
CA ASN A 29 -4.79 19.20 -17.37
C ASN A 29 -4.76 17.66 -17.36
N TYR A 30 -4.23 17.01 -16.32
CA TYR A 30 -4.15 15.55 -16.29
C TYR A 30 -5.54 14.93 -16.06
N GLN A 31 -6.27 15.42 -15.05
CA GLN A 31 -7.66 15.06 -14.80
C GLN A 31 -8.36 16.03 -13.85
N THR A 32 -9.68 16.15 -13.99
CA THR A 32 -10.54 17.08 -13.22
C THR A 32 -11.01 16.52 -11.88
N GLN A 33 -10.85 15.21 -11.68
CA GLN A 33 -11.10 14.49 -10.43
C GLN A 33 -10.10 13.35 -10.32
N PHE A 34 -9.83 12.86 -9.12
CA PHE A 34 -9.01 11.66 -8.93
C PHE A 34 -9.56 10.50 -9.77
N GLY A 35 -8.68 9.85 -10.54
CA GLY A 35 -8.90 8.57 -11.20
C GLY A 35 -8.82 7.44 -10.18
N ASN A 36 -7.87 6.52 -10.38
CA ASN A 36 -7.48 5.58 -9.35
C ASN A 36 -6.35 6.20 -8.52
N VAL A 37 -6.53 6.27 -7.20
CA VAL A 37 -5.53 6.80 -6.28
C VAL A 37 -5.13 5.70 -5.29
N GLU A 38 -3.83 5.44 -5.20
CA GLU A 38 -3.26 4.22 -4.63
C GLU A 38 -1.91 4.48 -3.96
N GLY A 39 -1.35 3.46 -3.32
CA GLY A 39 0.04 3.42 -2.89
C GLY A 39 0.39 4.57 -1.95
N ALA A 40 -0.44 4.76 -0.92
CA ALA A 40 -0.22 5.79 0.08
C ALA A 40 1.05 5.46 0.88
N VAL A 41 1.98 6.42 0.98
CA VAL A 41 3.16 6.31 1.85
C VAL A 41 3.54 7.66 2.43
N TRP A 42 4.01 7.68 3.68
CA TRP A 42 4.44 8.91 4.34
C TRP A 42 5.96 9.07 4.31
N LEU A 43 6.44 10.18 3.78
CA LEU A 43 7.87 10.47 3.65
C LEU A 43 8.14 11.96 3.91
N ASP A 44 9.08 12.24 4.81
CA ASP A 44 9.61 13.58 5.09
C ASP A 44 8.53 14.68 5.26
N GLY A 45 7.50 14.35 6.04
CA GLY A 45 6.45 15.31 6.39
C GLY A 45 5.35 15.49 5.33
N ALA A 46 5.33 14.63 4.31
CA ALA A 46 4.32 14.65 3.26
C ALA A 46 3.80 13.24 2.95
N LEU A 47 2.58 13.18 2.43
CA LEU A 47 1.99 11.97 1.88
C LEU A 47 2.32 11.86 0.40
N TYR A 48 2.73 10.69 -0.05
CA TYR A 48 2.92 10.37 -1.45
C TYR A 48 1.85 9.36 -1.86
N VAL A 49 1.29 9.52 -3.05
CA VAL A 49 0.30 8.61 -3.63
C VAL A 49 0.55 8.47 -5.13
N SER A 50 0.20 7.32 -5.68
CA SER A 50 0.09 7.14 -7.13
C SER A 50 -1.30 7.56 -7.59
N GLU A 51 -1.36 8.29 -8.70
CA GLU A 51 -2.59 8.69 -9.35
C GLU A 51 -2.59 8.19 -10.80
N PHE A 52 -3.56 7.36 -11.12
CA PHE A 52 -3.72 6.79 -12.46
C PHE A 52 -4.50 7.75 -13.31
N GLY A 53 -4.08 7.84 -14.57
CA GLY A 53 -4.81 8.55 -15.62
C GLY A 53 -5.66 7.61 -16.47
N SER A 54 -6.31 8.19 -17.46
CA SER A 54 -7.10 7.47 -18.46
C SER A 54 -6.20 6.61 -19.37
N GLY A 55 -6.56 5.34 -19.56
CA GLY A 55 -5.84 4.39 -20.41
C GLY A 55 -5.98 2.96 -19.86
N ASN A 56 -5.68 1.95 -20.68
CA ASN A 56 -5.84 0.54 -20.30
C ASN A 56 -4.57 -0.26 -20.58
N ASN A 57 -4.26 -1.20 -19.67
CA ASN A 57 -3.34 -2.34 -19.82
C ASN A 57 -1.91 -2.06 -20.34
N PRO A 58 -1.05 -1.33 -19.60
CA PRO A 58 -1.30 -0.68 -18.31
C PRO A 58 -1.70 0.81 -18.44
N PRO A 59 -2.47 1.36 -17.48
CA PRO A 59 -2.77 2.79 -17.45
C PRO A 59 -1.51 3.63 -17.16
N PRO A 60 -1.43 4.87 -17.66
CA PRO A 60 -0.43 5.82 -17.17
C PRO A 60 -0.70 6.15 -15.70
N SER A 61 0.35 6.47 -14.96
CA SER A 61 0.24 6.93 -13.58
C SER A 61 1.35 7.94 -13.25
N ARG A 62 1.07 8.83 -12.31
CA ARG A 62 2.01 9.81 -11.77
C ARG A 62 2.05 9.73 -10.25
N ILE A 63 3.16 10.17 -9.65
CA ILE A 63 3.27 10.29 -8.19
C ILE A 63 2.96 11.73 -7.79
N LEU A 64 2.04 11.87 -6.85
CA LEU A 64 1.71 13.12 -6.18
C LEU A 64 2.40 13.17 -4.82
N LYS A 65 2.84 14.37 -4.43
CA LYS A 65 3.22 14.73 -3.07
C LYS A 65 2.17 15.67 -2.51
N ILE A 66 1.55 15.29 -1.39
CA ILE A 66 0.55 16.06 -0.66
C ILE A 66 1.21 16.57 0.63
N ASP A 67 1.33 17.88 0.75
CA ASP A 67 1.99 18.53 1.89
C ASP A 67 1.13 18.52 3.17
N GLY A 68 1.69 19.07 4.26
CA GLY A 68 0.98 19.19 5.54
C GLY A 68 -0.28 20.06 5.51
N ASN A 69 -0.45 20.90 4.48
CA ASN A 69 -1.67 21.70 4.25
C ASN A 69 -2.71 20.94 3.41
N GLY A 70 -2.38 19.72 2.95
CA GLY A 70 -3.21 18.92 2.09
C GLY A 70 -3.18 19.35 0.62
N SER A 71 -2.16 20.10 0.19
CA SER A 71 -1.99 20.54 -1.19
C SER A 71 -1.14 19.55 -1.98
N GLY A 72 -1.67 19.08 -3.11
CA GLY A 72 -0.99 18.14 -4.01
C GLY A 72 -0.10 18.82 -5.04
N THR A 73 1.07 18.23 -5.29
CA THR A 73 2.00 18.59 -6.37
C THR A 73 2.50 17.33 -7.08
N VAL A 74 2.76 17.42 -8.39
CA VAL A 74 3.29 16.28 -9.16
C VAL A 74 4.80 16.21 -8.98
N VAL A 75 5.32 15.06 -8.54
CA VAL A 75 6.77 14.85 -8.35
C VAL A 75 7.37 13.85 -9.34
N ALA A 76 6.55 12.97 -9.93
CA ALA A 76 6.95 12.10 -11.03
C ALA A 76 5.79 11.94 -12.02
N PRO A 77 5.75 12.71 -13.13
CA PRO A 77 4.58 12.80 -14.02
C PRO A 77 4.32 11.54 -14.87
N THR A 78 5.29 10.64 -14.98
CA THR A 78 5.23 9.44 -15.83
C THR A 78 5.69 8.19 -15.09
N ALA A 79 5.41 8.13 -13.78
CA ALA A 79 5.87 7.06 -12.89
C ALA A 79 5.35 5.67 -13.28
N GLY A 80 4.08 5.59 -13.70
CA GLY A 80 3.42 4.32 -14.03
C GLY A 80 3.30 3.38 -12.83
N THR A 81 3.22 3.93 -11.61
CA THR A 81 3.22 3.19 -10.35
C THR A 81 1.82 2.91 -9.82
N ASN A 82 1.70 1.86 -9.01
CA ASN A 82 0.57 1.55 -8.15
C ASN A 82 0.97 1.79 -6.69
N GLY A 83 1.25 0.74 -5.93
CA GLY A 83 1.79 0.79 -4.58
C GLY A 83 3.11 1.54 -4.53
N LEU A 84 3.29 2.29 -3.44
CA LEU A 84 4.54 2.96 -3.08
C LEU A 84 4.99 2.44 -1.71
N ALA A 85 6.30 2.44 -1.49
CA ALA A 85 6.88 2.14 -0.18
C ALA A 85 8.19 2.89 0.01
N VAL A 86 8.57 3.06 1.26
CA VAL A 86 9.84 3.68 1.64
C VAL A 86 10.72 2.66 2.34
N ASP A 87 11.99 2.60 1.94
CA ASP A 87 12.95 1.78 2.65
C ASP A 87 13.54 2.49 3.88
N LYS A 88 14.34 1.76 4.68
CA LYS A 88 14.97 2.30 5.88
C LYS A 88 15.91 3.49 5.63
N ALA A 89 16.36 3.70 4.39
CA ALA A 89 17.20 4.82 3.99
C ALA A 89 16.38 6.03 3.51
N GLY A 90 15.05 6.00 3.59
CA GLY A 90 14.17 7.09 3.14
C GLY A 90 14.04 7.17 1.62
N ARG A 91 14.34 6.08 0.89
CA ARG A 91 14.25 6.06 -0.57
C ARG A 91 12.86 5.60 -0.99
N LEU A 92 12.25 6.30 -1.94
CA LEU A 92 10.93 5.96 -2.47
C LEU A 92 11.04 4.88 -3.55
N TYR A 93 10.18 3.87 -3.42
CA TYR A 93 10.01 2.80 -4.39
C TYR A 93 8.56 2.75 -4.86
N GLY A 94 8.34 2.21 -6.05
CA GLY A 94 7.01 1.98 -6.58
C GLY A 94 6.90 0.67 -7.32
N ALA A 95 5.75 0.03 -7.18
CA ALA A 95 5.34 -1.08 -8.02
C ALA A 95 4.89 -0.53 -9.37
N SER A 96 5.73 -0.69 -10.39
CA SER A 96 5.56 -0.05 -11.70
C SER A 96 4.87 -0.98 -12.68
N HIS A 97 3.65 -0.65 -13.06
CA HIS A 97 2.96 -1.26 -14.19
C HIS A 97 3.61 -0.88 -15.52
N LYS A 98 4.21 0.30 -15.63
CA LYS A 98 4.96 0.71 -16.84
C LYS A 98 6.13 -0.23 -17.12
N VAL A 99 6.95 -0.51 -16.10
CA VAL A 99 8.10 -1.43 -16.22
C VAL A 99 7.67 -2.90 -16.14
N GLY A 100 6.64 -3.21 -15.36
CA GLY A 100 6.34 -4.57 -14.92
C GLY A 100 7.35 -5.06 -13.92
N GLY A 101 7.59 -4.25 -12.90
CA GLY A 101 8.62 -4.48 -11.90
C GLY A 101 8.59 -3.46 -10.77
N ILE A 102 9.54 -3.57 -9.86
CA ILE A 102 9.74 -2.58 -8.81
C ILE A 102 10.81 -1.59 -9.25
N VAL A 103 10.53 -0.30 -9.09
CA VAL A 103 11.45 0.79 -9.41
C VAL A 103 11.73 1.64 -8.17
N ARG A 104 12.91 2.25 -8.14
CA ARG A 104 13.31 3.24 -7.14
C ARG A 104 13.39 4.62 -7.79
N PHE A 105 12.90 5.65 -7.11
CA PHE A 105 12.95 7.03 -7.59
C PHE A 105 14.07 7.84 -6.92
N ALA A 106 14.66 8.77 -7.68
CA ALA A 106 15.48 9.85 -7.16
C ALA A 106 14.65 11.14 -7.09
N LEU A 107 14.26 11.55 -5.87
CA LEU A 107 13.45 12.75 -5.63
C LEU A 107 14.30 13.95 -5.18
N PRO A 108 13.95 15.20 -5.55
CA PRO A 108 12.94 15.55 -6.54
C PRO A 108 13.43 15.22 -7.97
N GLY A 109 12.57 14.63 -8.79
CA GLY A 109 12.90 14.19 -10.14
C GLY A 109 12.19 12.90 -10.54
N SER A 110 12.15 12.60 -11.84
CA SER A 110 11.54 11.39 -12.40
C SER A 110 12.55 10.30 -12.73
N GLY A 111 13.80 10.44 -12.29
CA GLY A 111 14.83 9.43 -12.52
C GLY A 111 14.47 8.15 -11.78
N GLU A 112 14.23 7.08 -12.54
CA GLU A 112 13.89 5.77 -11.99
C GLU A 112 15.01 4.75 -12.22
N THR A 113 15.24 3.88 -11.24
CA THR A 113 16.15 2.73 -11.35
C THR A 113 15.33 1.46 -11.18
N VAL A 114 15.40 0.54 -12.14
CA VAL A 114 14.76 -0.77 -12.02
C VAL A 114 15.46 -1.60 -10.94
N VAL A 115 14.68 -2.12 -9.99
CA VAL A 115 15.16 -3.00 -8.91
C VAL A 115 15.01 -4.46 -9.31
N VAL A 116 13.84 -4.82 -9.83
CA VAL A 116 13.52 -6.15 -10.34
C VAL A 116 12.40 -6.01 -11.37
N SER A 117 12.46 -6.75 -12.48
CA SER A 117 11.48 -6.61 -13.58
C SER A 117 11.10 -7.93 -14.24
N GLY A 118 11.39 -9.05 -13.60
CA GLY A 118 10.91 -10.33 -14.07
C GLY A 118 11.23 -11.49 -13.14
N TYR A 119 10.60 -12.61 -13.47
CA TYR A 119 10.77 -13.91 -12.81
C TYR A 119 10.82 -14.98 -13.89
N ASN A 120 11.80 -15.89 -13.79
CA ASN A 120 12.06 -16.95 -14.77
C ASN A 120 12.15 -16.46 -16.23
N GLY A 121 12.77 -15.31 -16.44
CA GLY A 121 12.98 -14.74 -17.78
C GLY A 121 11.77 -14.00 -18.36
N THR A 122 10.67 -13.90 -17.62
CA THR A 122 9.45 -13.21 -18.06
C THR A 122 9.15 -12.01 -17.17
N ARG A 123 8.66 -10.92 -17.75
CA ARG A 123 8.18 -9.73 -17.04
C ARG A 123 7.09 -10.12 -16.03
N PHE A 124 6.95 -9.41 -14.92
CA PHE A 124 5.81 -9.57 -14.02
C PHE A 124 4.48 -9.16 -14.70
N ASN A 125 3.34 -9.46 -14.08
CA ASN A 125 2.03 -9.04 -14.57
C ASN A 125 1.81 -7.53 -14.38
N SER A 126 1.33 -7.15 -13.19
CA SER A 126 1.10 -5.78 -12.76
C SER A 126 1.43 -5.72 -11.27
N PRO A 127 2.72 -5.56 -10.91
CA PRO A 127 3.13 -5.43 -9.52
C PRO A 127 2.31 -4.36 -8.83
N ASN A 128 1.72 -4.69 -7.68
CA ASN A 128 0.65 -3.89 -7.10
C ASN A 128 1.10 -3.19 -5.82
N ASP A 129 1.30 -3.91 -4.72
CA ASP A 129 1.78 -3.34 -3.46
C ASP A 129 3.11 -3.99 -3.04
N LEU A 130 3.85 -3.29 -2.18
CA LEU A 130 5.19 -3.67 -1.76
C LEU A 130 5.52 -3.19 -0.35
N THR A 131 6.41 -3.90 0.34
CA THR A 131 6.90 -3.53 1.66
C THR A 131 8.36 -3.93 1.86
N PHE A 132 9.07 -3.23 2.74
CA PHE A 132 10.45 -3.52 3.09
C PHE A 132 10.57 -3.98 4.53
N ARG A 133 11.32 -5.06 4.73
CA ARG A 133 11.84 -5.46 6.03
C ARG A 133 13.04 -4.58 6.41
N SER A 134 13.32 -4.42 7.70
CA SER A 134 14.42 -3.59 8.21
C SER A 134 15.83 -4.01 7.77
N ASP A 135 15.99 -5.26 7.32
CA ASP A 135 17.23 -5.79 6.73
C ASP A 135 17.38 -5.45 5.23
N GLY A 136 16.36 -4.83 4.62
CA GLY A 136 16.31 -4.47 3.21
C GLY A 136 15.65 -5.50 2.30
N THR A 137 15.10 -6.59 2.85
CA THR A 137 14.33 -7.57 2.08
C THR A 137 13.05 -6.91 1.57
N LEU A 138 12.84 -6.99 0.27
CA LEU A 138 11.64 -6.48 -0.39
C LEU A 138 10.64 -7.62 -0.56
N TYR A 139 9.38 -7.38 -0.20
CA TYR A 139 8.25 -8.24 -0.57
C TYR A 139 7.28 -7.45 -1.43
N PHE A 140 6.69 -8.08 -2.45
CA PHE A 140 5.70 -7.42 -3.30
C PHE A 140 4.71 -8.40 -3.91
N THR A 141 3.55 -7.88 -4.29
CA THR A 141 2.47 -8.63 -4.94
C THR A 141 2.44 -8.38 -6.43
N ASP A 142 2.06 -9.40 -7.20
CA ASP A 142 1.93 -9.37 -8.65
C ASP A 142 0.57 -9.95 -9.11
N PRO A 143 -0.53 -9.23 -8.88
CA PRO A 143 -1.83 -9.55 -9.47
C PRO A 143 -1.85 -9.24 -10.99
N ASN A 144 -2.97 -9.48 -11.65
CA ASN A 144 -3.13 -9.20 -13.08
C ASN A 144 -4.17 -8.11 -13.42
N TRP A 145 -4.58 -7.31 -12.44
CA TRP A 145 -5.62 -6.27 -12.59
C TRP A 145 -5.41 -5.31 -13.75
N GLN A 146 -4.19 -4.81 -13.93
CA GLN A 146 -3.82 -3.89 -15.01
C GLN A 146 -2.65 -4.41 -15.84
N ALA A 147 -2.51 -5.74 -15.90
CA ALA A 147 -1.47 -6.38 -16.68
C ALA A 147 -1.66 -6.11 -18.19
N ALA A 148 -0.56 -6.24 -18.94
CA ALA A 148 -0.65 -6.30 -20.38
C ALA A 148 -1.51 -7.50 -20.82
N SER A 149 -2.10 -7.42 -22.02
CA SER A 149 -2.85 -8.53 -22.62
C SER A 149 -2.09 -9.06 -23.84
N PRO A 150 -1.72 -10.36 -23.87
CA PRO A 150 -1.96 -11.38 -22.84
C PRO A 150 -1.13 -11.16 -21.56
N ASN A 151 -1.58 -11.74 -20.45
CA ASN A 151 -0.86 -11.67 -19.17
C ASN A 151 0.58 -12.21 -19.33
N PRO A 152 1.61 -11.47 -18.90
CA PRO A 152 2.99 -11.93 -18.95
C PRO A 152 3.26 -13.21 -18.16
N GLN A 153 2.73 -13.32 -16.94
CA GLN A 153 2.84 -14.51 -16.10
C GLN A 153 1.52 -15.28 -16.11
N SER A 154 1.61 -16.62 -16.07
CA SER A 154 0.44 -17.50 -16.05
C SER A 154 -0.32 -17.50 -14.72
N ARG A 155 0.30 -17.01 -13.64
CA ARG A 155 -0.29 -16.94 -12.29
C ARG A 155 -0.07 -15.57 -11.67
N THR A 156 -0.99 -15.18 -10.79
CA THR A 156 -0.77 -14.09 -9.85
C THR A 156 0.00 -14.59 -8.64
N SER A 157 0.97 -13.81 -8.16
CA SER A 157 1.94 -14.32 -7.18
C SER A 157 2.39 -13.24 -6.20
N VAL A 158 3.04 -13.68 -5.13
CA VAL A 158 3.81 -12.86 -4.19
C VAL A 158 5.27 -13.25 -4.33
N TYR A 159 6.15 -12.26 -4.31
CA TYR A 159 7.58 -12.46 -4.47
C TYR A 159 8.36 -11.76 -3.37
N ARG A 160 9.61 -12.18 -3.19
CA ARG A 160 10.61 -11.46 -2.40
C ARG A 160 11.90 -11.23 -3.18
N VAL A 161 12.64 -10.18 -2.83
CA VAL A 161 13.99 -9.90 -3.32
C VAL A 161 14.92 -9.69 -2.13
N ALA A 162 16.02 -10.43 -2.09
CA ALA A 162 17.01 -10.30 -1.03
C ALA A 162 17.77 -8.96 -1.12
N PRO A 163 18.21 -8.38 0.00
CA PRO A 163 18.93 -7.11 0.01
C PRO A 163 20.13 -7.10 -0.95
N GLY A 164 20.26 -6.05 -1.76
CA GLY A 164 21.39 -5.88 -2.68
C GLY A 164 21.35 -6.77 -3.92
N THR A 165 20.29 -7.55 -4.13
CA THR A 165 20.08 -8.38 -5.32
C THR A 165 18.96 -7.82 -6.20
N SER A 166 18.81 -8.38 -7.40
CA SER A 166 17.69 -8.12 -8.32
C SER A 166 16.95 -9.41 -8.68
N THR A 167 17.13 -10.47 -7.88
CA THR A 167 16.55 -11.79 -8.14
C THR A 167 15.29 -11.99 -7.31
N ALA A 168 14.14 -12.07 -8.00
CA ALA A 168 12.89 -12.42 -7.36
C ALA A 168 12.83 -13.92 -7.03
N VAL A 169 12.35 -14.22 -5.83
CA VAL A 169 12.03 -15.56 -5.35
C VAL A 169 10.54 -15.63 -5.08
N LEU A 170 9.89 -16.69 -5.57
CA LEU A 170 8.47 -16.92 -5.35
C LEU A 170 8.18 -17.17 -3.86
N VAL A 171 7.17 -16.48 -3.33
CA VAL A 171 6.68 -16.64 -1.95
C VAL A 171 5.36 -17.41 -1.94
N ASP A 172 4.37 -16.98 -2.74
CA ASP A 172 3.08 -17.64 -2.86
C ASP A 172 2.54 -17.46 -4.29
N ALA A 173 1.90 -18.48 -4.84
CA ALA A 173 1.26 -18.46 -6.16
C ALA A 173 -0.17 -19.04 -6.13
N ASN A 174 -0.77 -19.14 -4.94
CA ASN A 174 -2.06 -19.79 -4.71
C ASN A 174 -3.16 -18.79 -4.29
N ARG A 175 -2.87 -17.49 -4.35
CA ARG A 175 -3.79 -16.41 -3.96
C ARG A 175 -4.38 -15.75 -5.21
N SER A 176 -5.68 -15.45 -5.15
CA SER A 176 -6.39 -14.82 -6.26
C SER A 176 -6.19 -13.31 -6.18
N ASN A 177 -5.39 -12.75 -7.10
CA ASN A 177 -5.06 -11.32 -7.13
C ASN A 177 -4.57 -10.79 -5.77
N PRO A 178 -3.37 -11.20 -5.31
CA PRO A 178 -2.76 -10.65 -4.12
C PRO A 178 -2.58 -9.14 -4.28
N ASN A 179 -2.84 -8.38 -3.22
CA ASN A 179 -2.96 -6.93 -3.26
C ASN A 179 -2.05 -6.30 -2.19
N GLY A 180 -2.61 -5.69 -1.15
CA GLY A 180 -1.86 -5.13 -0.02
C GLY A 180 -0.96 -6.15 0.69
N ILE A 181 0.22 -5.67 1.09
CA ILE A 181 1.25 -6.46 1.75
C ILE A 181 1.97 -5.60 2.79
N THR A 182 2.11 -6.09 4.02
CA THR A 182 2.80 -5.34 5.09
C THR A 182 3.38 -6.28 6.14
N LEU A 183 4.13 -5.75 7.10
CA LEU A 183 4.84 -6.51 8.13
C LEU A 183 4.28 -6.21 9.53
N SER A 184 4.34 -7.22 10.40
CA SER A 184 4.15 -7.00 11.85
C SER A 184 5.24 -6.06 12.41
N PRO A 185 5.03 -5.45 13.59
CA PRO A 185 6.01 -4.55 14.22
C PRO A 185 7.38 -5.18 14.48
N ASP A 186 7.40 -6.50 14.71
CA ASP A 186 8.62 -7.28 14.94
C ASP A 186 9.17 -7.93 13.67
N GLU A 187 8.53 -7.70 12.52
CA GLU A 187 8.87 -8.21 11.20
C GLU A 187 8.95 -9.74 11.11
N LYS A 188 8.27 -10.46 12.02
CA LYS A 188 8.17 -11.92 12.00
C LYS A 188 6.93 -12.44 11.29
N THR A 189 6.01 -11.54 10.92
CA THR A 189 4.79 -11.87 10.20
C THR A 189 4.67 -11.01 8.96
N LEU A 190 4.43 -11.64 7.81
CA LEU A 190 3.99 -10.99 6.58
C LEU A 190 2.47 -11.07 6.54
N TYR A 191 1.80 -9.94 6.35
CA TYR A 191 0.36 -9.89 6.07
C TYR A 191 0.11 -9.65 4.59
N LEU A 192 -0.95 -10.25 4.07
CA LEU A 192 -1.34 -10.19 2.67
C LEU A 192 -2.86 -10.11 2.54
N THR A 193 -3.36 -9.20 1.72
CA THR A 193 -4.73 -9.27 1.20
C THR A 193 -4.73 -9.90 -0.18
N ALA A 194 -5.82 -10.59 -0.47
CA ALA A 194 -6.17 -11.07 -1.78
C ALA A 194 -7.70 -11.03 -1.93
N GLN A 195 -8.22 -11.35 -3.12
CA GLN A 195 -9.68 -11.47 -3.30
C GLN A 195 -10.29 -12.57 -2.43
N ASP A 196 -9.51 -13.60 -2.08
CA ASP A 196 -9.92 -14.75 -1.27
C ASP A 196 -9.66 -14.56 0.24
N GLY A 197 -9.31 -13.35 0.68
CA GLY A 197 -9.28 -12.98 2.09
C GLY A 197 -7.98 -12.31 2.53
N VAL A 198 -7.78 -12.27 3.85
CA VAL A 198 -6.55 -11.78 4.48
C VAL A 198 -5.78 -12.97 5.02
N PHE A 199 -4.47 -12.94 4.83
CA PHE A 199 -3.56 -14.01 5.21
C PHE A 199 -2.40 -13.46 6.01
N LYS A 200 -1.83 -14.32 6.85
CA LYS A 200 -0.55 -14.09 7.51
C LYS A 200 0.41 -15.23 7.24
N TYR A 201 1.70 -14.94 7.28
CA TYR A 201 2.76 -15.90 7.07
C TYR A 201 3.87 -15.66 8.09
N ALA A 202 4.40 -16.73 8.68
CA ALA A 202 5.61 -16.63 9.49
C ALA A 202 6.83 -16.31 8.60
N ILE A 203 7.67 -15.39 9.04
CA ILE A 203 8.93 -15.02 8.39
C ILE A 203 10.10 -15.58 9.22
N ALA A 204 10.96 -16.36 8.57
CA ALA A 204 12.21 -16.85 9.16
C ALA A 204 13.30 -15.77 9.14
N ALA A 205 14.37 -15.98 9.88
CA ALA A 205 15.45 -15.00 10.02
C ALA A 205 16.06 -14.58 8.66
N ASP A 206 16.17 -15.52 7.71
CA ASP A 206 16.69 -15.32 6.36
C ASP A 206 15.70 -14.66 5.37
N GLY A 207 14.52 -14.25 5.86
CA GLY A 207 13.46 -13.65 5.06
C GLY A 207 12.62 -14.68 4.30
N SER A 208 12.85 -15.98 4.48
CA SER A 208 11.96 -17.00 3.95
C SER A 208 10.60 -16.98 4.64
N VAL A 209 9.56 -17.30 3.88
CA VAL A 209 8.17 -17.16 4.31
C VAL A 209 7.55 -18.56 4.37
N GLY A 210 6.86 -18.85 5.48
CA GLY A 210 6.19 -20.12 5.72
C GLY A 210 4.89 -20.28 4.93
N THR A 211 4.02 -21.17 5.39
CA THR A 211 2.71 -21.40 4.79
C THR A 211 1.71 -20.31 5.17
N ALA A 212 0.79 -20.00 4.26
CA ALA A 212 -0.29 -19.06 4.52
C ALA A 212 -1.25 -19.59 5.58
N GLU A 213 -1.64 -18.71 6.50
CA GLU A 213 -2.76 -18.91 7.42
C GLU A 213 -3.81 -17.83 7.18
N HIS A 214 -5.09 -18.20 7.11
CA HIS A 214 -6.15 -17.19 7.06
C HIS A 214 -6.12 -16.34 8.34
N PHE A 215 -6.36 -15.05 8.18
CA PHE A 215 -6.38 -14.06 9.25
C PHE A 215 -7.67 -13.24 9.16
N GLY A 216 -8.34 -13.02 10.29
CA GLY A 216 -9.62 -12.29 10.30
C GLY A 216 -10.74 -12.96 9.50
N SER A 217 -10.76 -14.30 9.44
CA SER A 217 -11.80 -15.06 8.73
C SER A 217 -13.22 -14.65 9.18
N GLY A 218 -14.11 -14.41 8.21
CA GLY A 218 -15.47 -13.96 8.47
C GLY A 218 -15.62 -12.47 8.81
N VAL A 219 -14.50 -11.74 8.93
CA VAL A 219 -14.49 -10.29 9.17
C VAL A 219 -14.18 -9.52 7.89
N VAL A 220 -13.14 -9.96 7.16
CA VAL A 220 -12.69 -9.35 5.89
C VAL A 220 -12.72 -10.41 4.81
N ALA A 221 -13.65 -10.29 3.85
CA ALA A 221 -13.79 -11.25 2.75
C ALA A 221 -12.69 -11.11 1.69
N GLY A 222 -12.14 -9.91 1.55
CA GLY A 222 -11.06 -9.52 0.66
C GLY A 222 -10.75 -8.05 0.88
N GLY A 223 -9.52 -7.64 0.58
CA GLY A 223 -9.09 -6.27 0.81
C GLY A 223 -8.10 -5.78 -0.23
N ASP A 224 -7.73 -4.53 -0.08
CA ASP A 224 -6.77 -3.85 -0.95
C ASP A 224 -5.49 -3.56 -0.14
N GLY A 225 -4.97 -2.33 -0.08
CA GLY A 225 -3.87 -1.94 0.79
C GLY A 225 -4.09 -2.16 2.30
N MET A 226 -2.99 -2.18 3.05
CA MET A 226 -3.03 -2.36 4.52
C MET A 226 -1.82 -1.74 5.21
N VAL A 227 -1.98 -1.43 6.50
CA VAL A 227 -0.89 -0.93 7.34
C VAL A 227 -1.03 -1.42 8.78
N VAL A 228 0.07 -1.45 9.53
CA VAL A 228 0.09 -1.91 10.93
C VAL A 228 0.43 -0.76 11.88
N ASP A 229 -0.31 -0.69 12.99
CA ASP A 229 0.01 0.25 14.07
C ASP A 229 1.09 -0.28 15.03
N CYS A 230 1.57 0.57 15.93
CA CYS A 230 2.61 0.19 16.88
C CYS A 230 2.18 -0.86 17.92
N ALA A 231 0.88 -1.09 18.11
CA ALA A 231 0.34 -2.16 18.95
C ALA A 231 0.18 -3.49 18.19
N GLY A 232 0.47 -3.51 16.88
CA GLY A 232 0.30 -4.68 16.03
C GLY A 232 -1.11 -4.85 15.47
N ASN A 233 -1.98 -3.84 15.59
CA ASN A 233 -3.28 -3.89 14.93
C ASN A 233 -3.10 -3.66 13.42
N LEU A 234 -3.76 -4.48 12.62
CA LEU A 234 -3.76 -4.40 11.16
C LEU A 234 -4.97 -3.61 10.67
N TYR A 235 -4.72 -2.56 9.90
CA TYR A 235 -5.72 -1.73 9.25
C TYR A 235 -5.84 -2.20 7.81
N VAL A 236 -6.96 -2.81 7.45
CA VAL A 236 -7.22 -3.42 6.14
C VAL A 236 -8.26 -2.60 5.39
N THR A 237 -7.96 -2.21 4.16
CA THR A 237 -8.92 -1.49 3.30
C THR A 237 -9.87 -2.44 2.59
N SER A 238 -11.12 -2.00 2.45
CA SER A 238 -12.19 -2.68 1.71
C SER A 238 -13.21 -1.61 1.31
N THR A 239 -14.49 -1.75 1.70
CA THR A 239 -15.46 -0.63 1.64
C THR A 239 -15.21 0.42 2.72
N ASP A 240 -14.68 -0.01 3.86
CA ASP A 240 -14.25 0.78 5.01
C ASP A 240 -12.77 0.45 5.32
N VAL A 241 -12.19 1.08 6.34
CA VAL A 241 -10.95 0.58 6.95
C VAL A 241 -11.31 -0.25 8.19
N ILE A 242 -11.00 -1.55 8.15
CA ILE A 242 -11.29 -2.51 9.21
C ILE A 242 -10.02 -2.71 10.04
N VAL A 243 -10.12 -2.61 11.36
CA VAL A 243 -8.98 -2.74 12.27
C VAL A 243 -9.05 -4.08 12.98
N LEU A 244 -8.07 -4.94 12.71
CA LEU A 244 -7.92 -6.26 13.30
C LEU A 244 -6.82 -6.22 14.37
N SER A 245 -7.10 -6.79 15.54
CA SER A 245 -6.09 -7.08 16.57
C SER A 245 -5.04 -8.09 16.06
N PRO A 246 -3.87 -8.24 16.74
CA PRO A 246 -2.91 -9.29 16.44
C PRO A 246 -3.50 -10.71 16.41
N GLU A 247 -4.60 -10.93 17.15
CA GLU A 247 -5.34 -12.20 17.18
C GLU A 247 -6.36 -12.35 16.03
N GLY A 248 -6.48 -11.35 15.14
CA GLY A 248 -7.38 -11.37 13.99
C GLY A 248 -8.83 -11.00 14.30
N LYS A 249 -9.12 -10.41 15.47
CA LYS A 249 -10.47 -9.96 15.83
C LYS A 249 -10.68 -8.50 15.43
N GLU A 250 -11.85 -8.15 14.90
CA GLU A 250 -12.23 -6.75 14.67
C GLU A 250 -12.26 -5.98 16.01
N VAL A 251 -11.43 -4.95 16.10
CA VAL A 251 -11.33 -4.05 17.27
C VAL A 251 -11.70 -2.61 16.92
N GLY A 252 -11.97 -2.33 15.64
CA GLY A 252 -12.39 -1.03 15.17
C GLY A 252 -12.77 -1.04 13.70
N ARG A 253 -13.52 -0.02 13.28
CA ARG A 253 -13.89 0.21 11.89
C ARG A 253 -14.05 1.70 11.63
N ILE A 254 -13.32 2.21 10.65
CA ILE A 254 -13.39 3.59 10.19
C ILE A 254 -14.37 3.60 9.02
N ARG A 255 -15.57 4.13 9.27
CA ARG A 255 -16.62 4.22 8.26
C ARG A 255 -16.31 5.32 7.27
N MET A 256 -16.25 4.96 5.99
CA MET A 256 -16.01 5.94 4.93
C MET A 256 -17.30 6.66 4.54
N PRO A 257 -17.23 7.92 4.09
CA PRO A 257 -18.41 8.65 3.66
C PRO A 257 -19.07 7.98 2.46
N SER A 258 -20.38 8.21 2.30
CA SER A 258 -21.15 7.69 1.17
C SER A 258 -20.48 8.01 -0.16
N GLY A 259 -20.39 7.01 -1.04
CA GLY A 259 -19.74 7.11 -2.34
C GLY A 259 -18.23 6.91 -2.33
N ALA A 260 -17.54 6.88 -1.18
CA ALA A 260 -16.10 6.59 -1.14
C ALA A 260 -15.81 5.11 -1.43
N GLY A 261 -16.56 4.20 -0.77
CA GLY A 261 -16.96 2.81 -1.11
C GLY A 261 -15.92 1.76 -1.56
N SER A 262 -14.82 2.19 -2.15
CA SER A 262 -13.68 1.41 -2.63
C SER A 262 -12.44 2.09 -2.05
N VAL A 263 -12.15 1.75 -0.80
CA VAL A 263 -10.93 2.19 -0.12
C VAL A 263 -9.79 1.37 -0.65
N THR A 264 -8.77 2.06 -1.14
CA THR A 264 -7.69 1.43 -1.87
C THR A 264 -6.47 1.22 -1.02
N ASN A 265 -6.00 2.26 -0.34
CA ASN A 265 -4.75 2.20 0.39
C ASN A 265 -4.78 3.09 1.63
N VAL A 266 -3.83 2.87 2.53
CA VAL A 266 -3.74 3.57 3.81
C VAL A 266 -2.29 3.75 4.24
N ALA A 267 -1.99 4.90 4.85
CA ALA A 267 -0.69 5.17 5.43
C ALA A 267 -0.79 5.97 6.72
N PHE A 268 0.03 5.64 7.71
CA PHE A 268 0.21 6.51 8.88
C PHE A 268 1.15 7.66 8.56
N GLY A 269 0.78 8.86 8.99
CA GLY A 269 1.59 10.06 8.84
C GLY A 269 1.28 11.09 9.92
N GLY A 270 1.71 12.33 9.68
CA GLY A 270 1.81 13.35 10.72
C GLY A 270 3.07 13.16 11.58
N SER A 271 3.46 14.22 12.30
CA SER A 271 4.68 14.21 13.11
C SER A 271 4.65 13.20 14.26
N ASP A 272 3.46 12.86 14.75
CA ASP A 272 3.22 11.87 15.80
C ASP A 272 2.82 10.48 15.25
N ARG A 273 2.68 10.34 13.92
CA ARG A 273 2.21 9.13 13.23
C ARG A 273 0.81 8.66 13.62
N LYS A 274 -0.04 9.58 14.09
CA LYS A 274 -1.42 9.30 14.51
C LYS A 274 -2.48 9.81 13.54
N THR A 275 -2.07 10.33 12.39
CA THR A 275 -3.01 10.60 11.30
C THR A 275 -2.96 9.42 10.33
N LEU A 276 -4.09 8.75 10.13
CA LEU A 276 -4.24 7.74 9.08
C LEU A 276 -4.76 8.43 7.82
N PHE A 277 -3.94 8.43 6.78
CA PHE A 277 -4.35 8.82 5.43
C PHE A 277 -4.97 7.64 4.71
N ILE A 278 -6.00 7.90 3.92
CA ILE A 278 -6.83 6.89 3.28
C ILE A 278 -7.06 7.32 1.82
N THR A 279 -6.77 6.46 0.86
CA THR A 279 -7.10 6.69 -0.55
C THR A 279 -8.39 5.94 -0.89
N ALA A 280 -9.24 6.54 -1.71
CA ALA A 280 -10.51 5.93 -2.13
C ALA A 280 -10.87 6.31 -3.57
N MET A 281 -11.42 5.34 -4.30
CA MET A 281 -11.73 5.47 -5.72
C MET A 281 -13.22 5.53 -6.06
N GLY A 282 -14.14 5.47 -5.09
CA GLY A 282 -15.57 5.19 -5.34
C GLY A 282 -16.25 6.00 -6.47
N SER A 283 -17.08 6.98 -6.14
CA SER A 283 -17.94 7.64 -7.15
C SER A 283 -17.92 9.16 -7.05
N GLY A 284 -17.83 9.83 -8.21
CA GLY A 284 -17.87 11.29 -8.32
C GLY A 284 -16.91 11.99 -7.35
N ASN A 285 -17.43 12.96 -6.60
CA ASN A 285 -16.65 13.79 -5.69
C ASN A 285 -16.12 13.03 -4.44
N ALA A 286 -16.55 11.78 -4.22
CA ALA A 286 -16.05 10.95 -3.13
C ALA A 286 -14.76 10.18 -3.49
N ARG A 287 -14.21 10.40 -4.69
CA ARG A 287 -12.86 9.97 -5.03
C ARG A 287 -11.83 10.88 -4.37
N GLY A 288 -10.73 10.30 -3.90
CA GLY A 288 -9.55 11.05 -3.49
C GLY A 288 -8.93 10.59 -2.18
N VAL A 289 -8.27 11.54 -1.52
CA VAL A 289 -7.51 11.30 -0.31
C VAL A 289 -8.26 11.86 0.89
N TYR A 290 -8.30 11.06 1.95
CA TYR A 290 -8.94 11.35 3.22
C TYR A 290 -7.93 11.23 4.35
N LYS A 291 -8.27 11.77 5.51
CA LYS A 291 -7.54 11.56 6.75
C LYS A 291 -8.48 11.38 7.93
N VAL A 292 -7.98 10.71 8.97
CA VAL A 292 -8.63 10.57 10.26
C VAL A 292 -7.57 10.38 11.35
N ASP A 293 -7.81 10.94 12.53
CA ASP A 293 -6.91 10.75 13.66
C ASP A 293 -7.20 9.43 14.38
N VAL A 294 -6.14 8.75 14.78
CA VAL A 294 -6.18 7.47 15.50
C VAL A 294 -5.50 7.60 16.86
N ALA A 295 -5.75 6.65 17.77
CA ALA A 295 -5.21 6.72 19.12
C ALA A 295 -3.75 6.24 19.20
N ILE A 296 -3.38 5.29 18.33
CA ILE A 296 -2.11 4.56 18.36
C ILE A 296 -1.28 5.01 17.16
N PRO A 297 -0.01 5.40 17.37
CA PRO A 297 0.86 5.74 16.24
C PRO A 297 1.12 4.49 15.41
N GLY A 298 1.33 4.64 14.12
CA GLY A 298 1.69 3.52 13.28
C GLY A 298 3.07 3.56 12.66
N TYR A 299 3.35 2.55 11.85
CA TYR A 299 4.56 2.52 11.06
C TYR A 299 4.40 3.35 9.78
N PRO A 300 5.43 4.12 9.39
CA PRO A 300 5.34 5.03 8.25
C PRO A 300 5.71 4.39 6.90
N TYR A 301 5.96 3.07 6.84
CA TYR A 301 6.61 2.42 5.70
C TYR A 301 5.89 2.64 4.37
#